data_AF-A0A7W1CQZ7-F1
#
_entry.id   AF-A0A7W1CQZ7-F1
#
_cell.length_a   1.000
_cell.length_b   1.000
_cell.length_c   1.000
_cell.angle_alpha   90.00
_cell.angle_beta   90.00
_cell.angle_gamma   90.00
#
_symmetry.space_group_name_H-M   'P 1'
#
loop_
_entity.id
_entity.type
_entity.pdbx_description
1 polymer ?
#
loop_
_entity_poly.entity_id
_entity_poly.type
_entity_poly.pdbx_seq_one_letter_code
_entity_poly.pdbx_strand_id
1 'polypeptide(L)'
;MQRIPSYHNDVSRPLRELAAEDRPDRHQEREAAENPKIPNSHIDSPDQVVEKGSFLRMLAPSIPAPILNFDGILFPGVGCSCAPPDTNGEVGLTQYVQMVNEGYQVFDKANGNSVLGPSSISSLWSGFGGVCQTGGAGDPVVLYDQIANRWVI
;
A
#
# COMPACT_ATOMS: atom_id res chain seq x y z
N MET A 1 -8.86 35.35 -3.75
CA MET A 1 -9.05 33.91 -3.98
C MET A 1 -8.09 33.48 -5.07
N GLN A 2 -6.91 32.99 -4.68
CA GLN A 2 -5.83 32.68 -5.61
C GLN A 2 -6.06 31.26 -6.14
N ARG A 3 -6.46 31.15 -7.41
CA ARG A 3 -6.48 29.86 -8.11
C ARG A 3 -5.04 29.48 -8.35
N ILE A 4 -4.60 28.36 -7.78
CA ILE A 4 -3.35 27.71 -8.17
C ILE A 4 -3.69 26.92 -9.45
N PRO A 5 -3.20 27.33 -10.64
CA PRO A 5 -3.42 26.56 -11.85
C PRO A 5 -2.60 25.28 -11.77
N SER A 6 -3.22 24.15 -12.07
CA SER A 6 -2.48 22.91 -12.29
C SER A 6 -1.60 23.09 -13.53
N TYR A 7 -0.29 23.11 -13.34
CA TYR A 7 0.68 23.40 -14.40
C TYR A 7 0.92 22.19 -15.30
N HIS A 8 0.75 20.98 -14.77
CA HIS A 8 0.86 19.71 -15.49
C HIS A 8 -0.12 18.72 -14.88
N ASN A 9 -0.95 18.12 -15.72
CA ASN A 9 -1.73 16.93 -15.41
C ASN A 9 -1.52 15.99 -16.58
N ASP A 10 -1.36 14.71 -16.28
CA ASP A 10 -1.31 13.66 -17.27
C ASP A 10 -2.10 12.46 -16.75
N VAL A 11 -2.48 11.57 -17.65
CA VAL A 11 -3.23 10.35 -17.34
C VAL A 11 -2.27 9.20 -17.61
N SER A 12 -1.86 8.50 -16.55
CA SER A 12 -1.04 7.31 -16.71
C SER A 12 -1.77 6.27 -17.58
N ARG A 13 -1.00 5.38 -18.21
CA ARG A 13 -1.58 4.24 -18.92
C ARG A 13 -2.46 3.43 -17.97
N PRO A 14 -3.51 2.77 -18.46
CA PRO A 14 -4.35 1.91 -17.62
C PRO A 14 -3.47 0.97 -16.81
N LEU A 15 -3.73 0.84 -15.50
CA LEU A 15 -2.87 0.10 -14.55
C LEU A 15 -2.47 -1.30 -15.07
N ARG A 16 -3.40 -1.99 -15.76
CA ARG A 16 -3.18 -3.30 -16.42
C ARG A 16 -2.04 -3.34 -17.46
N GLU A 17 -1.64 -2.19 -17.99
CA GLU A 17 -0.63 -2.04 -19.04
C GLU A 17 0.74 -1.64 -18.50
N LEU A 18 0.84 -1.26 -17.22
CA LEU A 18 2.09 -0.87 -16.55
C LEU A 18 2.91 -2.11 -16.10
N ALA A 19 2.93 -3.15 -16.94
CA ALA A 19 3.57 -4.42 -16.61
C ALA A 19 5.08 -4.23 -16.30
N ALA A 20 5.44 -4.46 -15.04
CA ALA A 20 6.77 -4.74 -14.51
C ALA A 20 7.92 -3.92 -15.14
N GLU A 21 7.76 -2.59 -15.23
CA GLU A 21 8.89 -1.72 -15.53
C GLU A 21 9.71 -1.48 -14.26
N ASP A 22 10.84 -2.19 -14.24
CA ASP A 22 12.12 -2.00 -13.57
C ASP A 22 12.15 -1.50 -12.11
N ARG A 23 12.91 -2.22 -11.29
CA ARG A 23 13.21 -1.82 -9.92
C ARG A 23 14.13 -0.59 -9.98
N PRO A 24 13.72 0.60 -9.52
CA PRO A 24 14.63 1.74 -9.48
C PRO A 24 15.76 1.45 -8.48
N ASP A 25 16.96 1.94 -8.81
CA ASP A 25 18.11 1.93 -7.91
C ASP A 25 17.77 2.67 -6.60
N ARG A 26 18.30 2.17 -5.48
CA ARG A 26 18.11 2.76 -4.13
C ARG A 26 18.52 4.23 -4.14
N HIS A 27 17.56 5.14 -4.23
CA HIS A 27 17.78 6.55 -3.93
C HIS A 27 17.60 6.78 -2.43
N GLN A 28 18.43 7.67 -1.88
CA GLN A 28 18.51 7.99 -0.46
C GLN A 28 17.16 8.50 0.08
N GLU A 29 16.55 7.72 0.98
CA GLU A 29 15.33 8.07 1.71
C GLU A 29 15.48 9.48 2.33
N ARG A 30 14.45 10.31 2.14
CA ARG A 30 14.35 11.65 2.73
C ARG A 30 13.15 11.72 3.67
N GLU A 31 13.01 10.72 4.54
CA GLU A 31 12.05 10.84 5.62
C GLU A 31 12.42 12.00 6.54
N ALA A 32 11.42 12.63 7.13
CA ALA A 32 11.63 13.63 8.17
C ALA A 32 12.51 13.01 9.28
N ALA A 33 13.34 13.85 9.92
CA ALA A 33 14.36 13.43 10.88
C ALA A 33 13.96 12.21 11.71
N GLU A 34 14.78 11.14 11.70
CA GLU A 34 14.57 9.95 12.53
C GLU A 34 14.12 10.40 13.92
N ASN A 35 12.92 9.96 14.35
CA ASN A 35 12.49 10.18 15.71
C ASN A 35 13.60 9.69 16.65
N PRO A 36 13.94 10.44 17.72
CA PRO A 36 14.99 10.05 18.63
C PRO A 36 14.76 8.62 19.09
N LYS A 37 15.76 7.76 18.88
CA LYS A 37 15.72 6.34 19.23
C LYS A 37 15.50 6.22 20.73
N ILE A 38 14.27 5.93 21.13
CA ILE A 38 13.91 5.66 22.51
C ILE A 38 14.63 4.36 22.89
N PRO A 39 15.30 4.26 24.05
CA PRO A 39 15.88 3.00 24.49
C PRO A 39 14.80 1.91 24.52
N ASN A 40 14.95 0.88 23.69
CA ASN A 40 14.02 -0.24 23.60
C ASN A 40 14.16 -1.18 24.82
N SER A 41 13.79 -0.70 26.01
CA SER A 41 13.53 -1.56 27.16
C SER A 41 12.05 -1.92 27.13
N HIS A 42 11.70 -2.91 26.32
CA HIS A 42 10.38 -3.51 26.36
C HIS A 42 10.41 -4.68 27.36
N ILE A 43 9.37 -4.78 28.18
CA ILE A 43 9.08 -5.99 28.93
C ILE A 43 7.85 -6.57 28.25
N ASP A 44 8.01 -7.71 27.59
CA ASP A 44 6.87 -8.44 27.05
C ASP A 44 5.90 -8.74 28.19
N SER A 45 4.70 -8.21 28.08
CA SER A 45 3.61 -8.52 28.98
C SER A 45 2.40 -8.97 28.15
N PRO A 46 1.63 -9.95 28.63
CA PRO A 46 0.40 -10.32 27.95
C PRO A 46 -0.53 -9.09 27.89
N ASP A 47 -0.93 -8.70 26.69
CA ASP A 47 -1.91 -7.64 26.50
C ASP A 47 -3.22 -8.05 27.19
N GLN A 48 -3.61 -7.26 28.19
CA GLN A 48 -4.78 -7.52 29.03
C GLN A 48 -6.10 -7.30 28.27
N VAL A 49 -6.05 -6.63 27.12
CA VAL A 49 -7.20 -6.35 26.25
C VAL A 49 -7.27 -7.34 25.09
N VAL A 50 -6.33 -8.29 24.97
CA VAL A 50 -6.51 -9.44 24.10
C VAL A 50 -7.71 -10.20 24.61
N GLU A 51 -8.81 -10.00 23.90
CA GLU A 51 -10.04 -10.72 24.10
C GLU A 51 -9.73 -12.19 23.78
N LYS A 52 -9.45 -12.97 24.82
CA LYS A 52 -9.29 -14.42 24.72
C LYS A 52 -10.66 -14.94 24.34
N GLY A 53 -10.89 -15.00 23.03
CA GLY A 53 -12.18 -15.20 22.40
C GLY A 53 -13.00 -16.21 23.19
N SER A 54 -14.05 -15.72 23.85
CA SER A 54 -15.00 -16.62 24.48
C SER A 54 -15.55 -17.53 23.38
N PHE A 55 -15.63 -18.83 23.64
CA PHE A 55 -16.24 -19.79 22.70
C PHE A 55 -17.63 -19.31 22.22
N LEU A 56 -18.35 -18.55 23.05
CA LEU A 56 -19.63 -17.92 22.71
C LEU A 56 -19.53 -16.83 21.60
N ARG A 57 -18.44 -16.06 21.53
CA ARG A 57 -18.20 -15.09 20.44
C ARG A 57 -17.83 -15.77 19.12
N MET A 58 -17.30 -16.99 19.17
CA MET A 58 -17.08 -17.82 17.98
C MET A 58 -18.40 -18.39 17.43
N LEU A 59 -19.37 -18.65 18.32
CA LEU A 59 -20.70 -19.17 17.97
C LEU A 59 -21.67 -18.06 17.51
N ALA A 60 -21.43 -16.81 17.88
CA ALA A 60 -22.22 -15.65 17.48
C ALA A 60 -21.32 -14.41 17.30
N PRO A 61 -20.51 -14.36 16.23
CA PRO A 61 -19.63 -13.23 16.01
C PRO A 61 -20.46 -11.99 15.67
N SER A 62 -20.09 -10.84 16.24
CA SER A 62 -20.73 -9.54 15.97
C SER A 62 -20.40 -8.98 14.58
N ILE A 63 -19.49 -9.64 13.85
CA ILE A 63 -19.13 -9.34 12.47
C ILE A 63 -19.04 -10.67 11.68
N PRO A 64 -19.34 -10.67 10.37
CA PRO A 64 -19.12 -11.85 9.54
C PRO A 64 -17.66 -12.28 9.55
N ALA A 65 -17.41 -13.59 9.42
CA ALA A 65 -16.06 -14.09 9.16
C ALA A 65 -15.54 -13.55 7.82
N PRO A 66 -14.22 -13.40 7.64
CA PRO A 66 -13.65 -13.03 6.35
C PRO A 66 -14.07 -14.03 5.28
N ILE A 67 -14.48 -13.52 4.11
CA ILE A 67 -14.90 -14.35 2.97
C ILE A 67 -13.67 -15.04 2.34
N LEU A 68 -12.52 -14.37 2.37
CA LEU A 68 -11.27 -14.80 1.78
C LEU A 68 -10.10 -14.23 2.61
N ASN A 69 -9.02 -15.00 2.73
CA ASN A 69 -7.74 -14.56 3.29
C ASN A 69 -6.63 -15.00 2.34
N PHE A 70 -5.65 -14.13 2.11
CA PHE A 70 -4.47 -14.40 1.28
C PHE A 70 -3.30 -13.54 1.76
N ASP A 71 -2.09 -13.95 1.39
CA ASP A 71 -0.86 -13.22 1.73
C ASP A 71 -0.74 -11.95 0.87
N GLY A 72 -0.43 -10.83 1.53
CA GLY A 72 -0.18 -9.54 0.88
C GLY A 72 1.28 -9.36 0.42
N ILE A 73 1.71 -8.11 0.27
CA ILE A 73 3.11 -7.78 -0.04
C ILE A 73 4.01 -8.22 1.13
N LEU A 74 4.95 -9.12 0.84
CA LEU A 74 5.88 -9.68 1.83
C LEU A 74 7.12 -8.79 2.02
N PHE A 75 7.74 -8.86 3.20
CA PHE A 75 9.08 -8.29 3.45
C PHE A 75 10.14 -9.00 2.59
N PRO A 76 11.15 -8.32 2.02
CA PRO A 76 11.53 -6.90 2.24
C PRO A 76 10.67 -5.85 1.53
N GLY A 77 9.64 -6.22 0.78
CA GLY A 77 8.83 -5.29 0.01
C GLY A 77 9.45 -4.92 -1.34
N VAL A 78 9.04 -3.78 -1.89
CA VAL A 78 9.56 -3.22 -3.15
C VAL A 78 10.31 -1.92 -2.86
N GLY A 79 11.42 -1.68 -3.57
CA GLY A 79 12.19 -0.43 -3.51
C GLY A 79 13.12 -0.35 -2.29
N CYS A 80 12.54 -0.46 -1.09
CA CYS A 80 13.26 -0.38 0.16
C CYS A 80 13.18 -1.70 0.97
N SER A 81 13.91 -1.77 2.07
CA SER A 81 13.73 -2.81 3.11
C SER A 81 13.22 -2.15 4.39
N CYS A 82 12.35 -1.16 4.22
CA CYS A 82 11.84 -0.30 5.29
C CYS A 82 11.08 -1.13 6.32
N ALA A 83 11.27 -0.79 7.58
CA ALA A 83 10.54 -1.36 8.70
C ALA A 83 10.29 -0.26 9.76
N PRO A 84 9.10 -0.24 10.40
CA PRO A 84 7.97 -1.16 10.23
C PRO A 84 7.25 -0.99 8.87
N PRO A 85 6.43 -1.96 8.43
CA PRO A 85 5.71 -1.84 7.16
C PRO A 85 4.53 -0.87 7.27
N ASP A 86 4.48 0.15 6.40
CA ASP A 86 3.36 1.08 6.32
C ASP A 86 2.36 0.62 5.26
N THR A 87 1.40 -0.21 5.70
CA THR A 87 0.43 -0.88 4.83
C THR A 87 -0.86 -0.08 4.68
N ASN A 88 -1.31 0.13 3.43
CA ASN A 88 -2.62 0.67 3.10
C ASN A 88 -3.28 -0.14 1.98
N GLY A 89 -4.61 -0.08 1.84
CA GLY A 89 -5.28 -0.74 0.73
C GLY A 89 -6.79 -0.52 0.71
N GLU A 90 -7.40 -0.70 -0.45
CA GLU A 90 -8.82 -0.47 -0.69
C GLU A 90 -9.41 -1.55 -1.61
N VAL A 91 -10.70 -1.82 -1.41
CA VAL A 91 -11.45 -2.85 -2.14
C VAL A 91 -12.29 -2.20 -3.24
N GLY A 92 -11.98 -2.55 -4.48
CA GLY A 92 -12.75 -2.13 -5.65
C GLY A 92 -13.86 -3.11 -6.00
N LEU A 93 -14.34 -2.98 -7.23
CA LEU A 93 -15.37 -3.87 -7.78
C LEU A 93 -14.87 -5.32 -7.87
N THR A 94 -13.71 -5.53 -8.50
CA THR A 94 -13.15 -6.87 -8.78
C THR A 94 -11.74 -7.07 -8.24
N GLN A 95 -11.07 -6.01 -7.79
CA GLN A 95 -9.72 -6.09 -7.26
C GLN A 95 -9.64 -5.53 -5.84
N TYR A 96 -8.66 -6.02 -5.09
CA TYR A 96 -8.12 -5.36 -3.92
C TYR A 96 -6.75 -4.80 -4.28
N VAL A 97 -6.49 -3.53 -3.97
CA VAL A 97 -5.18 -2.90 -4.21
C VAL A 97 -4.54 -2.63 -2.85
N GLN A 98 -3.33 -3.12 -2.68
CA GLN A 98 -2.51 -2.92 -1.50
C GLN A 98 -1.29 -2.07 -1.86
N MET A 99 -0.90 -1.19 -0.95
CA MET A 99 0.40 -0.52 -0.91
C MET A 99 1.10 -0.85 0.41
N VAL A 100 2.40 -1.05 0.36
CA VAL A 100 3.29 -1.17 1.51
C VAL A 100 4.57 -0.38 1.23
N ASN A 101 4.79 0.71 1.98
CA ASN A 101 5.87 1.68 1.76
C ASN A 101 5.89 2.13 0.27
N GLU A 102 6.98 1.82 -0.46
CA GLU A 102 7.16 2.19 -1.87
C GLU A 102 6.58 1.17 -2.88
N GLY A 103 5.91 0.11 -2.41
CA GLY A 103 5.46 -0.99 -3.25
C GLY A 103 3.95 -1.16 -3.28
N TYR A 104 3.36 -1.34 -4.47
CA TYR A 104 1.94 -1.69 -4.60
C TYR A 104 1.72 -3.01 -5.34
N GLN A 105 0.61 -3.66 -5.03
CA GLN A 105 0.19 -4.90 -5.63
C GLN A 105 -1.33 -4.94 -5.77
N VAL A 106 -1.81 -5.53 -6.86
CA VAL A 106 -3.24 -5.68 -7.15
C VAL A 106 -3.58 -7.15 -7.10
N PHE A 107 -4.61 -7.48 -6.34
CA PHE A 107 -5.11 -8.83 -6.14
C PHE A 107 -6.52 -8.94 -6.71
N ASP A 108 -6.83 -10.08 -7.33
CA ASP A 108 -8.20 -10.43 -7.69
C ASP A 108 -9.02 -10.68 -6.42
N LYS A 109 -10.15 -9.98 -6.27
CA LYS A 109 -10.98 -10.04 -5.06
C LYS A 109 -11.69 -11.38 -4.88
N ALA A 110 -11.93 -12.12 -5.97
CA ALA A 110 -12.66 -13.38 -5.93
C ALA A 110 -11.79 -14.55 -5.48
N ASN A 111 -10.50 -14.54 -5.81
CA ASN A 111 -9.60 -15.67 -5.50
C ASN A 111 -8.31 -15.28 -4.75
N GLY A 112 -7.99 -13.99 -4.62
CA GLY A 112 -6.81 -13.51 -3.89
C GLY A 112 -5.50 -13.59 -4.68
N ASN A 113 -5.54 -13.99 -5.95
CA ASN A 113 -4.35 -14.08 -6.77
C ASN A 113 -3.83 -12.70 -7.14
N SER A 114 -2.52 -12.51 -7.13
CA SER A 114 -1.89 -11.32 -7.72
C SER A 114 -2.25 -11.23 -9.20
N VAL A 115 -2.85 -10.11 -9.60
CA VAL A 115 -3.10 -9.78 -11.01
C VAL A 115 -2.11 -8.75 -11.53
N LEU A 116 -1.47 -8.00 -10.64
CA LEU A 116 -0.39 -7.07 -10.97
C LEU A 116 0.52 -6.85 -9.76
N GLY A 117 1.82 -6.72 -10.04
CA GLY A 117 2.82 -6.43 -9.02
C GLY A 117 3.33 -7.67 -8.28
N PRO A 118 4.11 -7.47 -7.21
CA PRO A 118 4.37 -6.18 -6.57
C PRO A 118 5.28 -5.27 -7.42
N SER A 119 4.95 -3.98 -7.50
CA SER A 119 5.61 -2.97 -8.34
C SER A 119 5.93 -1.72 -7.54
N SER A 120 6.97 -0.98 -7.96
CA SER A 120 7.35 0.28 -7.31
C SER A 120 6.33 1.36 -7.62
N ILE A 121 5.94 2.20 -6.65
CA ILE A 121 5.08 3.36 -6.90
C ILE A 121 5.66 4.28 -7.99
N SER A 122 6.98 4.37 -8.10
CA SER A 122 7.65 5.17 -9.15
C SER A 122 7.24 4.74 -10.57
N SER A 123 6.85 3.46 -10.77
CA SER A 123 6.40 2.96 -12.08
C SER A 123 5.12 3.65 -12.59
N LEU A 124 4.28 4.20 -11.70
CA LEU A 124 3.11 5.00 -12.09
C LEU A 124 3.49 6.29 -12.83
N TRP A 125 4.71 6.80 -12.56
CA TRP A 125 5.28 8.02 -13.11
C TRP A 125 6.24 7.76 -14.28
N SER A 126 6.31 6.52 -14.80
CA SER A 126 7.15 6.19 -15.96
C SER A 126 6.81 7.11 -17.14
N GLY A 127 7.82 7.78 -17.68
CA GLY A 127 7.67 8.71 -18.80
C GLY A 127 7.25 10.15 -18.46
N PHE A 128 6.97 10.48 -17.19
CA PHE A 128 6.54 11.84 -16.79
C PHE A 128 7.70 12.85 -16.66
N GLY A 129 8.93 12.37 -16.50
CA GLY A 129 10.09 13.15 -16.12
C GLY A 129 10.09 13.56 -14.64
N GLY A 130 11.11 14.29 -14.24
CA GLY A 130 11.21 14.86 -12.89
C GLY A 130 11.45 13.84 -11.77
N VAL A 131 11.34 14.31 -10.53
CA VAL A 131 11.75 13.55 -9.34
C VAL A 131 10.84 12.36 -9.02
N CYS A 132 9.57 12.39 -9.42
CA CYS A 132 8.61 11.30 -9.16
C CYS A 132 8.81 10.09 -10.08
N GLN A 133 9.41 10.30 -11.27
CA GLN A 133 9.75 9.19 -12.16
C GLN A 133 10.91 8.36 -11.61
N THR A 134 11.88 9.02 -10.96
CA THR A 134 13.11 8.37 -10.45
C THR A 134 13.10 8.14 -8.94
N GLY A 135 12.10 8.66 -8.24
CA GLY A 135 11.95 8.55 -6.79
C GLY A 135 10.63 7.88 -6.44
N GLY A 136 10.70 6.87 -5.55
CA GLY A 136 9.53 6.18 -4.99
C GLY A 136 9.23 6.53 -3.54
N ALA A 137 9.97 7.48 -2.96
CA ALA A 137 9.88 7.80 -1.54
C ALA A 137 8.51 8.42 -1.17
N GLY A 138 7.82 7.79 -0.23
CA GLY A 138 6.59 8.27 0.39
C GLY A 138 5.65 7.14 0.83
N ASP A 139 4.60 7.51 1.58
CA ASP A 139 3.52 6.61 2.05
C ASP A 139 2.19 6.97 1.39
N PRO A 140 2.00 6.55 0.13
CA PRO A 140 0.79 6.87 -0.63
C PRO A 140 -0.42 6.12 -0.06
N VAL A 141 -1.61 6.66 -0.33
CA VAL A 141 -2.89 6.08 0.07
C VAL A 141 -3.65 5.60 -1.14
N VAL A 142 -4.19 4.40 -1.07
CA VAL A 142 -4.97 3.77 -2.12
C VAL A 142 -6.45 4.03 -1.85
N LEU A 143 -7.15 4.58 -2.84
CA LEU A 143 -8.59 4.81 -2.82
C LEU A 143 -9.24 4.31 -4.10
N TYR A 144 -10.49 3.89 -4.00
CA TYR A 144 -11.31 3.53 -5.16
C TYR A 144 -12.45 4.53 -5.33
N ASP A 145 -12.41 5.30 -6.42
CA ASP A 145 -13.51 6.18 -6.82
C ASP A 145 -14.60 5.33 -7.47
N GLN A 146 -15.62 5.01 -6.68
CA GLN A 146 -16.75 4.16 -7.08
C GLN A 146 -17.64 4.80 -8.15
N ILE A 147 -17.62 6.14 -8.28
CA ILE A 147 -18.45 6.86 -9.26
C ILE A 147 -17.73 6.88 -10.60
N ALA A 148 -16.42 7.10 -10.60
CA ALA A 148 -15.61 7.15 -11.81
C ALA A 148 -14.97 5.80 -12.19
N ASN A 149 -15.20 4.74 -11.39
CA ASN A 149 -14.65 3.40 -11.58
C ASN A 149 -13.13 3.38 -11.78
N ARG A 150 -12.37 4.12 -10.96
CA ARG A 150 -10.92 4.23 -11.07
C ARG A 150 -10.23 4.16 -9.72
N TRP A 151 -8.98 3.73 -9.75
CA TRP A 151 -8.07 3.79 -8.62
C TRP A 151 -7.42 5.16 -8.53
N VAL A 152 -7.25 5.63 -7.29
CA VAL A 152 -6.46 6.81 -6.92
C VAL A 152 -5.38 6.32 -5.97
N ILE A 153 -4.14 6.63 -6.30
CA ILE A 153 -2.94 6.32 -5.52
C ILE A 153 -2.15 7.61 -5.40
#